data_AF-A0A7X9Q027-F1
#
_entry.id   AF-A0A7X9Q027-F1
#
_cell.length_a   1.000
_cell.length_b   1.000
_cell.length_c   1.000
_cell.angle_alpha   90.00
_cell.angle_beta   90.00
_cell.angle_gamma   90.00
#
_symmetry.space_group_name_H-M   'P 1'
#
loop_
_entity.id
_entity.type
_entity.pdbx_description
1 polymer ?
#
loop_
_entity_poly.entity_id
_entity_poly.type
_entity_poly.pdbx_seq_one_letter_code
_entity_poly.pdbx_strand_id
1 'polypeptide(L)'
;MLGTRYHLDSSWRRPGDGRVLIAGSPLRLFRLSTGGAQVVAMVEAGEVPDTTAIHQLLDRFVDAGALHPHHPQAPFTAADVTVVIPAYRRLPAEIPAGVRVIVVDDASPTPLVVDDVVNGNGNGN
;
A
#
# COMPACT_ATOMS: atom_id res chain seq x y z
N MET A 1 19.79 -14.71 9.25
CA MET A 1 18.88 -14.02 8.32
C MET A 1 18.53 -12.68 8.94
N LEU A 2 18.61 -11.58 8.19
CA LEU A 2 17.99 -10.33 8.65
C LEU A 2 16.48 -10.54 8.58
N GLY A 3 15.78 -10.36 9.70
CA GLY A 3 14.32 -10.54 9.77
C GLY A 3 13.59 -9.60 8.80
N THR A 4 12.40 -10.03 8.36
CA THR A 4 11.52 -9.22 7.51
C THR A 4 11.20 -7.90 8.20
N ARG A 5 11.43 -6.78 7.51
CA ARG A 5 11.03 -5.45 7.97
C ARG A 5 9.63 -5.14 7.49
N TYR A 6 8.92 -4.30 8.23
CA TYR A 6 7.55 -3.93 7.91
C TYR A 6 7.36 -2.42 8.01
N HIS A 7 6.47 -1.89 7.19
CA HIS A 7 5.91 -0.56 7.33
C HIS A 7 4.50 -0.66 7.89
N LEU A 8 4.17 0.21 8.83
CA LEU A 8 2.82 0.37 9.33
C LEU A 8 1.95 0.99 8.23
N ASP A 9 0.71 0.52 8.07
CA ASP A 9 -0.24 1.19 7.21
C ASP A 9 -0.54 2.61 7.71
N SER A 10 -0.86 3.53 6.79
CA SER A 10 -1.21 4.92 7.11
C SER A 10 -2.40 5.05 8.09
N SER A 11 -3.27 4.04 8.15
CA SER A 11 -4.40 4.00 9.07
C SER A 11 -4.06 3.48 10.47
N TRP A 12 -2.82 3.02 10.72
CA TRP A 12 -2.39 2.39 11.98
C TRP A 12 -2.54 3.31 13.19
N ARG A 13 -3.49 2.97 14.06
CA ARG A 13 -3.80 3.74 15.28
C ARG A 13 -4.08 2.80 16.45
N ARG A 14 -3.50 3.12 17.61
CA ARG A 14 -3.65 2.34 18.84
C ARG A 14 -4.24 3.20 19.97
N PRO A 15 -5.56 3.48 19.96
CA PRO A 15 -6.18 4.37 20.93
C PRO A 15 -6.26 3.77 22.34
N GLY A 16 -6.48 4.64 23.33
CA GLY A 16 -6.78 4.23 24.70
C GLY A 16 -5.62 3.50 25.38
N ASP A 17 -5.91 2.34 25.97
CA ASP A 17 -4.98 1.51 26.73
C ASP A 17 -4.05 0.64 25.85
N GLY A 18 -4.11 0.81 24.53
CA GLY A 18 -3.29 0.06 23.59
C GLY A 18 -3.79 -1.35 23.29
N ARG A 19 -4.97 -1.75 23.77
CA ARG A 19 -5.58 -3.08 23.53
C ARG A 19 -6.39 -3.16 22.24
N VAL A 20 -6.56 -2.04 21.57
CA VAL A 20 -7.26 -1.93 20.30
C VAL A 20 -6.30 -1.40 19.25
N LEU A 21 -6.24 -2.07 18.11
CA LEU A 21 -5.57 -1.58 16.90
C LEU A 21 -6.62 -1.31 15.83
N ILE A 22 -6.57 -0.14 15.21
CA ILE A 22 -7.37 0.22 14.05
C ILE A 22 -6.40 0.36 12.88
N ALA A 23 -6.58 -0.45 11.84
CA ALA A 23 -5.71 -0.46 10.66
C ALA A 23 -6.32 -1.27 9.51
N GLY A 24 -5.78 -1.12 8.30
CA GLY A 24 -6.04 -2.00 7.16
C GLY A 24 -6.85 -1.37 6.03
N SER A 25 -6.98 -2.13 4.94
CA SER A 25 -7.80 -1.77 3.78
C SER A 25 -8.62 -2.98 3.29
N PRO A 26 -9.96 -2.99 3.48
CA PRO A 26 -10.75 -1.96 4.16
C PRO A 26 -10.39 -1.85 5.64
N LEU A 27 -10.70 -0.70 6.25
CA LEU A 27 -10.35 -0.40 7.64
C LEU A 27 -10.98 -1.41 8.62
N ARG A 28 -10.18 -1.97 9.53
CA ARG A 28 -10.61 -2.95 10.54
C ARG A 28 -10.23 -2.53 11.96
N LEU A 29 -10.96 -3.08 12.93
CA LEU A 29 -10.65 -2.98 14.35
C LEU A 29 -10.24 -4.37 14.88
N PHE A 30 -9.04 -4.44 15.46
CA PHE A 30 -8.49 -5.63 16.11
C PHE A 30 -8.50 -5.45 17.62
N ARG A 31 -9.01 -6.46 18.34
CA ARG A 31 -8.82 -6.56 19.79
C ARG A 31 -7.59 -7.42 20.06
N LEU A 32 -6.66 -6.86 20.82
CA LEU A 32 -5.38 -7.49 21.11
C LEU A 32 -5.43 -8.21 22.45
N SER A 33 -4.94 -9.45 22.47
CA SER A 33 -4.55 -10.11 23.71
C SER A 33 -3.35 -9.38 24.34
N THR A 34 -2.99 -9.73 25.58
CA THR A 34 -1.79 -9.13 26.22
C THR A 34 -0.53 -9.39 25.39
N GLY A 35 -0.34 -10.61 24.91
CA GLY A 35 0.76 -10.95 24.02
C GLY A 35 0.68 -10.22 22.67
N GLY A 36 -0.51 -10.09 22.09
CA GLY A 36 -0.70 -9.35 20.83
C GLY A 36 -0.34 -7.86 20.96
N ALA A 37 -0.69 -7.24 22.09
CA ALA A 37 -0.33 -5.85 22.36
C ALA A 37 1.19 -5.66 22.52
N GLN A 38 1.87 -6.64 23.13
CA GLN A 38 3.33 -6.64 23.21
C GLN A 38 3.97 -6.79 21.83
N VAL A 39 3.49 -7.71 20.99
CA VAL A 39 4.01 -7.86 19.62
C VAL A 39 3.81 -6.58 18.81
N VAL A 40 2.63 -5.97 18.89
CA VAL A 40 2.35 -4.69 18.24
C VAL A 40 3.31 -3.59 18.71
N ALA A 41 3.58 -3.49 20.02
CA ALA A 41 4.54 -2.52 20.55
C ALA A 41 5.97 -2.76 20.03
N MET A 42 6.39 -4.02 19.88
CA MET A 42 7.70 -4.35 19.31
C MET A 42 7.76 -3.97 17.82
N VAL A 43 6.70 -4.24 17.04
CA VAL A 43 6.60 -3.82 15.63
C VAL A 43 6.68 -2.29 15.49
N GLU A 44 5.99 -1.55 16.35
CA GLU A 44 6.06 -0.07 16.40
C GLU A 44 7.47 0.43 16.72
N ALA A 45 8.24 -0.31 17.53
CA ALA A 45 9.65 -0.03 17.82
C ALA A 45 10.62 -0.52 16.73
N GLY A 46 10.14 -1.22 15.70
CA GLY A 46 10.98 -1.82 14.66
C GLY A 46 11.72 -3.09 15.10
N GLU A 47 11.32 -3.67 16.23
CA GLU A 47 11.89 -4.89 16.81
C GLU A 47 10.92 -6.04 16.53
N VAL A 48 11.28 -6.99 15.67
CA VAL A 48 10.39 -8.12 15.37
C VAL A 48 11.16 -9.42 15.55
N PRO A 49 10.94 -10.14 16.66
CA PRO A 49 11.57 -11.44 16.86
C PRO A 49 11.08 -12.46 15.81
N ASP A 50 12.02 -13.21 15.25
CA ASP A 50 11.79 -14.24 14.24
C ASP A 50 11.27 -15.54 14.89
N THR A 51 9.96 -15.57 15.16
CA THR A 51 9.29 -16.75 15.73
C THR A 51 8.00 -17.03 14.99
N THR A 52 7.64 -18.32 14.88
CA THR A 52 6.43 -18.76 14.17
C THR A 52 5.15 -18.11 14.70
N ALA A 53 5.01 -17.98 16.03
CA ALA A 53 3.82 -17.39 16.64
C ALA A 53 3.69 -15.89 16.33
N ILE A 54 4.81 -15.16 16.27
CA ILE A 54 4.83 -13.76 15.87
C ILE A 54 4.48 -13.64 14.38
N HIS A 55 5.10 -14.45 13.52
CA HIS A 55 4.80 -14.45 12.08
C HIS A 55 3.32 -14.69 11.79
N GLN A 56 2.66 -15.65 12.46
CA GLN A 56 1.21 -15.87 12.29
C GLN A 56 0.35 -14.64 12.66
N LEU A 57 0.79 -13.81 13.61
CA LEU A 57 0.10 -12.55 13.92
C LEU A 57 0.39 -11.49 12.85
N LEU A 58 1.63 -11.37 12.40
CA LEU A 58 2.02 -10.41 11.36
C LEU A 58 1.39 -10.73 10.02
N ASP A 59 1.33 -11.99 9.61
CA ASP A 59 0.67 -12.45 8.39
C ASP A 59 -0.81 -12.02 8.39
N ARG A 60 -1.50 -12.11 9.53
CA ARG A 60 -2.88 -11.61 9.65
C ARG A 60 -3.00 -10.10 9.50
N PHE A 61 -1.99 -9.34 9.92
CA PHE A 61 -1.95 -7.90 9.67
C PHE A 61 -1.62 -7.58 8.21
N VAL A 62 -0.74 -8.36 7.57
CA VAL A 62 -0.44 -8.25 6.13
C VAL A 62 -1.68 -8.56 5.30
N ASP A 63 -2.38 -9.66 5.58
CA ASP A 63 -3.61 -10.07 4.91
C ASP A 63 -4.74 -9.04 5.05
N ALA A 64 -4.73 -8.29 6.17
CA ALA A 64 -5.69 -7.21 6.39
C ALA A 64 -5.28 -5.87 5.77
N GLY A 65 -4.09 -5.78 5.15
CA GLY A 65 -3.50 -4.54 4.65
C GLY A 65 -3.10 -3.56 5.76
N ALA A 66 -2.98 -4.03 7.00
CA ALA A 66 -2.60 -3.23 8.16
C ALA A 66 -1.08 -3.07 8.31
N LEU A 67 -0.33 -4.03 7.75
CA LEU A 67 1.12 -4.06 7.81
C LEU A 67 1.66 -4.39 6.40
N HIS A 68 2.69 -3.68 5.96
CA HIS A 68 3.23 -3.81 4.61
C HIS A 68 4.67 -4.35 4.69
N PRO A 69 4.95 -5.55 4.15
CA PRO A 69 6.32 -6.07 4.11
C PRO A 69 7.25 -5.15 3.31
N HIS A 70 8.43 -4.87 3.86
CA HIS A 70 9.49 -4.17 3.15
C HIS A 70 10.47 -5.18 2.58
N HIS A 71 10.49 -5.29 1.25
CA HIS A 71 11.45 -6.11 0.51
C HIS A 71 12.63 -5.24 0.05
N PRO A 72 13.83 -5.31 0.68
CA PRO A 72 14.96 -4.45 0.32
C PRO A 72 15.48 -4.71 -1.10
N GLN A 73 15.25 -5.92 -1.60
CA GLN A 73 15.51 -6.31 -2.97
C GLN A 73 14.24 -6.95 -3.52
N ALA A 74 13.76 -6.41 -4.63
CA ALA A 74 12.68 -7.00 -5.42
C ALA A 74 13.26 -7.49 -6.75
N PRO A 75 12.82 -8.65 -7.26
CA PRO A 75 13.26 -9.15 -8.57
C PRO A 75 12.60 -8.40 -9.74
N PHE A 76 11.62 -7.52 -9.45
CA PHE A 76 10.83 -6.81 -10.43
C PHE A 76 11.22 -5.33 -10.47
N THR A 77 11.17 -4.75 -11.66
CA THR A 77 11.37 -3.33 -11.96
C THR A 77 10.03 -2.66 -12.29
N ALA A 78 10.03 -1.33 -12.42
CA ALA A 78 8.83 -0.61 -12.87
C ALA A 78 8.38 -1.00 -14.29
N ALA A 79 9.28 -1.56 -15.11
CA ALA A 79 8.94 -2.08 -16.43
C ALA A 79 8.14 -3.40 -16.36
N ASP A 80 8.23 -4.13 -15.25
CA ASP A 80 7.52 -5.40 -15.03
C ASP A 80 6.11 -5.18 -14.45
N VAL A 81 5.73 -3.93 -14.17
CA VAL A 81 4.46 -3.56 -13.54
C VAL A 81 3.62 -2.70 -14.48
N THR A 82 2.32 -2.99 -14.58
CA THR A 82 1.34 -2.09 -15.20
C THR A 82 0.38 -1.61 -14.12
N VAL A 83 0.28 -0.29 -13.94
CA VAL A 83 -0.75 0.33 -13.10
C VAL A 83 -2.03 0.45 -13.91
N VAL A 84 -3.13 -0.07 -13.37
CA VAL A 84 -4.47 0.09 -13.96
C VAL A 84 -5.26 1.07 -13.10
N ILE A 85 -5.71 2.17 -13.70
CA ILE A 85 -6.50 3.21 -13.02
C ILE A 85 -7.93 3.15 -13.57
N PRO A 86 -8.92 2.68 -12.80
CA PRO A 86 -10.32 2.84 -13.18
C PRO A 86 -10.70 4.32 -13.08
N ALA A 87 -11.39 4.82 -14.10
CA ALA A 87 -11.77 6.22 -14.22
C ALA A 87 -13.26 6.33 -14.52
N TYR A 88 -13.99 7.09 -13.72
CA TYR A 88 -15.42 7.35 -13.91
C TYR A 88 -15.66 8.85 -14.06
N ARG A 89 -16.23 9.26 -15.20
CA ARG A 89 -16.55 10.64 -15.63
C ARG A 89 -15.36 11.58 -15.85
N ARG A 90 -14.18 11.28 -15.29
CA ARG A 90 -12.97 12.12 -15.38
C ARG A 90 -11.71 11.27 -15.45
N LEU A 91 -10.73 11.70 -16.24
CA LEU A 91 -9.38 11.15 -16.21
C LEU A 91 -8.70 11.44 -14.85
N PRO A 92 -7.77 10.59 -14.40
CA PRO A 92 -6.97 10.89 -13.21
C PRO A 92 -6.17 12.19 -13.43
N ALA A 93 -6.09 13.02 -12.38
CA ALA A 93 -5.37 14.29 -12.44
C ALA A 93 -3.84 14.10 -12.63
N GLU A 94 -3.32 12.97 -12.17
CA GLU A 94 -1.91 12.62 -12.24
C GLU A 94 -1.75 11.18 -12.74
N ILE A 95 -0.77 10.97 -13.63
CA ILE A 95 -0.37 9.66 -14.13
C ILE A 95 1.03 9.37 -13.59
N PRO A 96 1.25 8.26 -12.87
CA PRO A 96 2.57 7.87 -12.41
C PRO A 96 3.57 7.76 -13.58
N ALA A 97 4.70 8.46 -13.48
CA ALA A 97 5.78 8.38 -14.46
C ALA A 97 6.66 7.15 -14.23
N GLY A 98 7.35 6.67 -15.27
CA GLY A 98 8.33 5.58 -15.17
C GLY A 98 7.74 4.18 -15.02
N VAL A 99 6.41 4.05 -15.06
CA VAL A 99 5.68 2.78 -15.05
C VAL A 99 4.65 2.78 -16.18
N ARG A 100 4.33 1.61 -16.72
CA ARG A 100 3.25 1.52 -17.71
C ARG A 100 1.91 1.76 -17.03
N VAL A 101 1.10 2.67 -17.56
CA VAL A 101 -0.23 2.98 -17.03
C VAL A 101 -1.31 2.70 -18.07
N ILE A 102 -2.38 2.04 -17.65
CA ILE A 102 -3.62 1.89 -18.42
C ILE A 102 -4.74 2.58 -17.63
N VAL A 103 -5.38 3.57 -18.24
CA VAL A 103 -6.62 4.15 -17.71
C VAL A 103 -7.80 3.42 -18.34
N VAL A 104 -8.69 2.88 -17.52
CA VAL A 104 -9.88 2.15 -17.97
C VAL A 104 -11.10 3.00 -17.67
N ASP A 105 -11.86 3.35 -18.71
CA ASP A 105 -13.16 4.00 -18.55
C ASP A 105 -14.14 3.03 -17.86
N ASP A 106 -14.41 3.30 -16.59
CA ASP A 106 -15.25 2.49 -15.70
C ASP A 106 -16.73 2.91 -15.82
N ALA A 107 -17.26 2.70 -17.03
CA ALA A 107 -18.65 2.95 -17.39
C ALA A 107 -19.10 4.42 -17.33
N SER A 108 -18.24 5.36 -17.74
CA SER A 108 -18.64 6.77 -17.86
C SER A 108 -19.83 6.92 -18.81
N PRO A 109 -20.82 7.79 -18.48
CA PRO A 109 -21.97 8.04 -19.35
C PRO A 109 -21.58 8.73 -20.67
N THR A 110 -20.41 9.37 -20.69
CA THR A 110 -19.78 9.99 -21.87
C THR A 110 -18.35 9.48 -21.96
N PRO A 111 -17.83 9.09 -23.14
CA PRO A 111 -16.47 8.60 -23.27
C PRO A 111 -15.45 9.58 -22.70
N LEU A 112 -14.48 9.07 -21.94
CA LEU A 112 -13.34 9.87 -21.50
C LEU A 112 -12.46 10.23 -22.71
N VAL A 113 -12.20 11.53 -22.89
CA VAL A 113 -11.34 12.03 -23.97
C VAL A 113 -9.99 12.39 -23.37
N VAL A 114 -8.93 11.82 -23.92
CA VAL A 114 -7.56 12.26 -23.66
C VAL A 114 -7.30 13.39 -24.64
N ASP A 115 -7.17 14.62 -24.14
CA ASP A 115 -6.67 15.72 -24.96
C ASP A 115 -5.25 15.36 -25.40
N ASP A 116 -4.94 15.47 -26.70
CA ASP A 116 -3.61 15.19 -27.20
C ASP A 116 -2.60 16.04 -26.42
N VAL A 117 -1.79 15.41 -25.56
CA VAL A 117 -0.64 16.05 -24.95
C VAL A 117 0.28 16.41 -26.11
N VAL A 118 0.31 17.70 -26.47
CA VAL A 118 1.31 18.25 -27.39
C VAL A 118 2.67 17.93 -26.77
N ASN A 119 3.34 16.91 -27.30
CA ASN A 119 4.76 16.69 -27.04
C ASN A 119 5.48 17.99 -27.41
N GLY A 120 5.95 18.71 -26.39
CA GLY A 120 6.70 19.96 -26.55
C GLY A 120 8.03 19.73 -27.25
N ASN A 121 7.99 19.53 -28.56
CA ASN A 121 9.16 19.48 -29.43
C ASN A 121 9.20 20.80 -30.22
N GLY A 122 9.40 21.90 -29.50
CA GLY A 122 9.63 23.22 -30.09
C GLY A 122 11.12 23.44 -30.33
N ASN A 123 11.65 22.84 -31.40
CA ASN A 123 12.91 23.29 -31.98
C ASN A 123 12.62 24.59 -32.76
N GLY A 124 13.30 25.69 -32.44
CA GLY A 124 13.13 26.94 -33.19
C GLY A 124 14.14 28.03 -32.79
N ASN A 125 15.30 27.98 -33.46
CA ASN A 125 16.23 29.06 -33.83
C ASN A 125 16.51 30.22 -32.85
#